data_AF-A0AAU6EHC7-F1
#
_entry.id   AF-A0AAU6EHC7-F1
#
_cell.length_a   1.000
_cell.length_b   1.000
_cell.length_c   1.000
_cell.angle_alpha   90.00
_cell.angle_beta   90.00
_cell.angle_gamma   90.00
#
_symmetry.space_group_name_H-M   'P 1'
#
loop_
_entity.id
_entity.type
_entity.pdbx_description
1 polymer ?
#
loop_
_entity_poly.entity_id
_entity_poly.type
_entity_poly.pdbx_seq_one_letter_code
_entity_poly.pdbx_strand_id
1 'polypeptide(L)'
;MGEFKKFLLRGNLVELAVAVVVGATFSGLVQALVKDLITPLIGAITGGREPDFSQYVFTINGSKFMYGDFINHLLSFMIIAAVIYWLVVMPMTRLIGFFDRDRKATEKECPECLSDIPIEARRCAFCTVELSRVAVGDRPPA
;
A
#
# COMPACT_ATOMS: atom_id res chain seq x y z
N MET A 1 35.26 -3.90 -11.23
CA MET A 1 34.00 -4.31 -11.90
C MET A 1 33.39 -5.59 -11.31
N GLY A 2 34.16 -6.66 -11.04
CA GLY A 2 33.63 -7.92 -10.52
C GLY A 2 33.02 -7.87 -9.10
N GLU A 3 33.67 -7.16 -8.16
CA GLU A 3 33.21 -6.98 -6.78
C GLU A 3 31.88 -6.20 -6.68
N PHE A 4 31.73 -5.15 -7.49
CA PHE A 4 30.52 -4.34 -7.53
C PHE A 4 29.31 -5.11 -8.09
N LYS A 5 29.51 -5.93 -9.14
CA LYS A 5 28.45 -6.81 -9.66
C LYS A 5 28.05 -7.89 -8.64
N LYS A 6 29.00 -8.47 -7.90
CA LYS A 6 28.70 -9.42 -6.81
C LYS A 6 27.94 -8.79 -5.64
N PHE A 7 28.21 -7.52 -5.34
CA PHE A 7 27.47 -6.76 -4.35
C PHE A 7 26.03 -6.46 -4.81
N LEU A 8 25.85 -6.00 -6.05
CA LEU A 8 24.53 -5.76 -6.64
C LEU A 8 23.71 -7.04 -6.78
N LEU A 9 24.33 -8.19 -7.08
CA LEU A 9 23.61 -9.46 -7.21
C LEU A 9 23.20 -10.10 -5.86
N ARG A 10 23.48 -9.46 -4.73
CA ARG A 10 22.81 -9.82 -3.46
C ARG A 10 21.36 -9.34 -3.56
N GLY A 11 20.46 -10.21 -4.04
CA GLY A 11 19.07 -9.92 -4.42
C GLY A 11 18.31 -8.94 -3.50
N ASN A 12 18.56 -8.98 -2.19
CA ASN A 12 18.02 -8.05 -1.20
C ASN A 12 18.22 -6.54 -1.53
N LEU A 13 19.34 -6.17 -2.17
CA LEU A 13 19.61 -4.77 -2.53
C LEU A 13 18.85 -4.31 -3.78
N VAL A 14 18.69 -5.20 -4.75
CA VAL A 14 18.01 -4.88 -6.02
C VAL A 14 16.52 -4.73 -5.78
N GLU A 15 15.92 -5.63 -5.01
CA GLU A 15 14.51 -5.56 -4.64
C GLU A 15 14.19 -4.27 -3.89
N LEU A 16 15.04 -3.90 -2.92
CA LEU A 16 14.88 -2.65 -2.18
C LEU A 16 15.05 -1.42 -3.09
N ALA A 17 16.06 -1.43 -3.97
CA ALA A 17 16.28 -0.32 -4.91
C ALA A 17 15.10 -0.14 -5.87
N VAL A 18 14.55 -1.22 -6.41
CA VAL A 18 13.38 -1.17 -7.28
C VAL A 18 12.16 -0.65 -6.53
N ALA A 19 11.93 -1.11 -5.29
CA ALA A 19 10.81 -0.65 -4.47
C ALA A 19 10.86 0.87 -4.22
N VAL A 20 12.03 1.42 -3.89
CA VAL A 20 12.22 2.86 -3.66
C VAL A 20 11.97 3.69 -4.92
N VAL A 21 12.53 3.26 -6.06
CA VAL A 21 12.35 3.97 -7.34
C VAL A 21 10.89 3.97 -7.75
N VAL A 22 10.23 2.80 -7.75
CA VAL A 22 8.81 2.68 -8.10
C VAL A 22 7.95 3.52 -7.17
N GLY A 23 8.21 3.49 -5.86
CA GLY A 23 7.52 4.30 -4.86
C GLY A 23 7.65 5.80 -5.12
N ALA A 24 8.85 6.27 -5.47
CA ALA A 24 9.11 7.67 -5.79
C ALA A 24 8.36 8.13 -7.05
N THR A 25 8.45 7.37 -8.15
CA THR A 25 7.71 7.67 -9.39
C THR A 25 6.20 7.63 -9.19
N PHE A 26 5.71 6.67 -8.41
CA PHE A 26 4.28 6.55 -8.12
C PHE A 26 3.76 7.76 -7.31
N SER A 27 4.52 8.19 -6.29
CA SER A 27 4.18 9.43 -5.56
C SER A 27 4.11 10.63 -6.51
N GLY A 28 5.06 10.76 -7.44
CA GLY A 28 5.04 11.81 -8.47
C GLY A 28 3.80 11.75 -9.36
N LEU A 29 3.40 10.56 -9.83
CA LEU A 29 2.19 10.38 -10.63
C LEU A 29 0.92 10.79 -9.88
N VAL A 30 0.81 10.44 -8.59
CA VAL A 30 -0.33 10.83 -7.77
C VAL A 30 -0.35 12.34 -7.55
N GLN A 31 0.79 12.96 -7.27
CA GLN A 31 0.89 14.41 -7.12
C GLN A 31 0.48 15.13 -8.40
N ALA A 32 0.94 14.66 -9.57
CA ALA A 32 0.52 15.18 -10.86
C ALA A 32 -0.99 15.03 -11.08
N LEU A 33 -1.56 13.86 -10.77
CA LEU A 33 -3.01 13.65 -10.86
C LEU A 33 -3.79 14.65 -9.99
N VAL A 34 -3.37 14.86 -8.74
CA VAL A 34 -4.07 15.80 -7.87
C VAL A 34 -3.89 17.23 -8.37
N LYS A 35 -2.68 17.65 -8.70
CA LYS A 35 -2.38 19.00 -9.16
C LYS A 35 -3.04 19.34 -10.50
N ASP A 36 -3.01 18.41 -11.45
CA ASP A 36 -3.38 18.68 -12.84
C ASP A 36 -4.84 18.32 -13.15
N LEU A 37 -5.47 17.44 -12.35
CA LEU A 37 -6.88 17.05 -12.55
C LEU A 37 -7.77 17.50 -11.39
N ILE A 38 -7.40 17.21 -10.15
CA ILE A 38 -8.29 17.41 -9.00
C ILE A 38 -8.35 18.89 -8.58
N THR A 39 -7.22 19.57 -8.46
CA THR A 39 -7.17 21.00 -8.12
C THR A 39 -7.98 21.86 -9.10
N PRO A 40 -7.84 21.73 -10.44
CA PRO A 40 -8.67 22.50 -11.36
C PRO A 40 -10.13 22.07 -11.35
N LEU A 41 -10.46 20.80 -11.07
CA LEU A 41 -11.85 20.35 -10.93
C LEU A 41 -12.52 20.97 -9.70
N ILE A 42 -11.81 21.00 -8.57
CA ILE A 42 -12.27 21.68 -7.35
C ILE A 42 -12.41 23.17 -7.63
N GLY A 43 -11.39 23.78 -8.26
CA GLY A 43 -11.40 25.19 -8.67
C GLY A 43 -12.59 25.52 -9.58
N ALA A 44 -12.94 24.65 -10.52
CA ALA A 44 -14.10 24.84 -11.39
C ALA A 44 -15.43 24.83 -10.61
N ILE A 45 -15.57 23.96 -9.61
CA ILE A 45 -16.76 23.87 -8.76
C ILE A 45 -16.84 25.06 -7.78
N THR A 46 -15.71 25.57 -7.30
CA THR A 46 -15.63 26.73 -6.40
C THR A 46 -15.64 28.09 -7.12
N GLY A 47 -15.84 28.12 -8.44
CA GLY A 47 -15.97 29.35 -9.22
C GLY A 47 -14.64 29.99 -9.64
N GLY A 48 -13.63 29.18 -9.95
CA GLY A 48 -12.33 29.60 -10.47
C GLY A 48 -11.33 30.08 -9.42
N ARG A 49 -11.64 29.91 -8.13
CA ARG A 49 -10.72 30.23 -7.04
C ARG A 49 -10.18 28.94 -6.45
N GLU A 50 -8.86 28.77 -6.57
CA GLU A 50 -8.13 27.83 -5.71
C GLU A 50 -8.45 28.20 -4.25
N PRO A 51 -8.60 27.21 -3.33
CA PRO A 51 -8.72 27.47 -1.90
C PRO A 51 -7.40 28.04 -1.36
N ASP A 52 -7.11 29.29 -1.71
CA ASP A 52 -5.88 29.98 -1.34
C ASP A 52 -6.05 30.69 0.01
N PHE A 53 -5.60 29.99 1.04
CA PHE A 53 -5.49 30.51 2.39
C PHE A 53 -4.15 31.23 2.63
N SER A 54 -3.22 31.27 1.66
CA SER A 54 -1.86 31.82 1.80
C SER A 54 -1.82 33.30 2.22
N GLN A 55 -2.88 34.04 1.91
CA GLN A 55 -3.06 35.45 2.29
C GLN A 55 -3.23 35.68 3.81
N TYR A 56 -3.46 34.64 4.60
CA TYR A 56 -3.55 34.75 6.04
C TYR A 56 -2.16 34.71 6.69
N VAL A 57 -1.67 35.91 6.99
CA VAL A 57 -0.35 36.14 7.57
C VAL A 57 -0.50 36.83 8.91
N PHE A 58 0.13 36.27 9.95
CA PHE A 58 0.24 36.93 11.24
C PHE A 58 1.65 37.46 11.43
N THR A 59 1.78 38.77 11.64
CA THR A 59 3.07 39.41 11.89
C THR A 59 3.26 39.62 13.38
N ILE A 60 4.18 38.87 14.00
CA ILE A 60 4.69 39.17 15.34
C ILE A 60 6.16 39.56 15.21
N ASN A 61 6.51 40.74 15.73
CA ASN A 61 7.90 41.19 15.91
C ASN A 61 8.76 41.13 14.62
N GLY A 62 8.18 41.54 13.49
CA GLY A 62 8.86 41.54 12.18
C GLY A 62 8.95 40.18 11.47
N SER A 63 8.53 39.08 12.11
CA SER A 63 8.45 37.76 11.49
C SER A 63 7.05 37.53 10.90
N LYS A 64 7.00 37.23 9.58
CA LYS A 64 5.77 36.88 8.86
C LYS A 64 5.48 35.39 9.05
N PHE A 65 4.51 35.04 9.88
CA PHE A 65 4.03 33.66 10.00
C PHE A 65 2.90 33.43 8.99
N MET A 66 3.22 32.71 7.91
CA MET A 66 2.28 32.36 6.83
C MET A 66 1.57 31.05 7.15
N TYR A 67 0.72 31.05 8.18
CA TYR A 67 -0.05 29.85 8.57
C TYR A 67 -1.07 29.44 7.50
N GLY A 68 -1.46 30.38 6.64
CA GLY A 68 -2.28 30.14 5.46
C GLY A 68 -1.73 29.07 4.52
N ASP A 69 -0.42 29.10 4.28
CA ASP A 69 0.27 28.15 3.40
C ASP A 69 0.29 26.73 3.99
N PHE A 70 0.48 26.64 5.31
CA PHE A 70 0.41 25.37 6.03
C PHE A 70 -0.96 24.70 5.92
N ILE A 71 -2.05 25.47 6.06
CA ILE A 71 -3.42 24.95 5.90
C ILE A 71 -3.64 24.47 4.46
N ASN A 72 -3.08 25.16 3.48
CA ASN A 72 -3.20 24.78 2.07
C ASN A 72 -2.47 23.46 1.77
N HIS A 73 -1.27 23.28 2.34
CA HIS A 73 -0.54 22.01 2.29
C HIS A 73 -1.26 20.87 3.01
N LEU A 74 -1.87 21.16 4.17
CA LEU A 74 -2.65 20.17 4.92
C LEU A 74 -3.90 19.72 4.14
N LEU A 75 -4.60 20.66 3.51
CA LEU A 75 -5.76 20.37 2.66
C LEU A 75 -5.35 19.52 1.45
N SER A 76 -4.27 19.90 0.77
CA SER A 76 -3.73 19.16 -0.37
C SER A 76 -3.32 17.73 0.02
N PHE A 77 -2.67 17.56 1.17
CA PHE A 77 -2.31 16.26 1.71
C PHE A 77 -3.54 15.38 1.97
N MET A 78 -4.60 15.94 2.56
CA MET A 78 -5.83 15.22 2.83
C MET A 78 -6.55 14.79 1.55
N ILE A 79 -6.56 15.63 0.51
CA ILE A 79 -7.10 15.29 -0.81
C ILE A 79 -6.30 14.15 -1.46
N ILE A 80 -4.96 14.24 -1.45
CA ILE A 80 -4.08 13.18 -1.98
C ILE A 80 -4.34 11.85 -1.24
N ALA A 81 -4.37 11.88 0.09
CA ALA A 81 -4.62 10.69 0.91
C ALA A 81 -5.97 10.05 0.59
N ALA A 82 -7.03 10.86 0.42
CA ALA A 82 -8.35 10.37 0.05
C ALA A 82 -8.36 9.72 -1.35
N VAL A 83 -7.70 10.34 -2.33
CA VAL A 83 -7.60 9.81 -3.70
C VAL A 83 -6.79 8.51 -3.75
N ILE A 84 -5.64 8.44 -3.07
CA ILE A 84 -4.84 7.20 -2.98
C ILE A 84 -5.66 6.09 -2.33
N TYR A 85 -6.33 6.38 -1.22
CA TYR A 85 -7.13 5.38 -0.52
C TYR A 85 -8.23 4.82 -1.42
N TRP A 86 -8.96 5.68 -2.12
CA TRP A 86 -10.10 5.26 -2.94
C TRP A 86 -9.68 4.61 -4.26
N LEU A 87 -8.68 5.17 -4.96
CA LEU A 87 -8.29 4.72 -6.31
C LEU A 87 -7.28 3.57 -6.29
N VAL A 88 -6.48 3.43 -5.23
CA VAL A 88 -5.37 2.46 -5.18
C VAL A 88 -5.64 1.44 -4.08
N VAL A 89 -5.79 1.88 -2.83
CA VAL A 89 -5.91 0.96 -1.69
C VAL A 89 -7.19 0.14 -1.76
N MET A 90 -8.34 0.75 -2.04
CA MET A 90 -9.62 0.04 -2.12
C MET A 90 -9.62 -1.04 -3.22
N PRO A 91 -9.30 -0.76 -4.50
CA PRO A 91 -9.30 -1.81 -5.52
C PRO A 91 -8.19 -2.83 -5.28
N MET A 92 -7.01 -2.42 -4.80
CA MET A 92 -5.93 -3.34 -4.50
C MET A 92 -6.31 -4.29 -3.36
N THR A 93 -6.93 -3.79 -2.28
CA THR A 93 -7.44 -4.63 -1.18
C THR A 93 -8.53 -5.59 -1.68
N ARG A 94 -9.40 -5.13 -2.58
CA ARG A 94 -10.44 -5.97 -3.19
C ARG A 94 -9.86 -7.06 -4.10
N LEU A 95 -8.81 -6.72 -4.87
CA LEU A 95 -8.13 -7.62 -5.78
C LEU A 95 -7.29 -8.66 -5.02
N ILE A 96 -6.55 -8.25 -4.00
CA ILE A 96 -5.80 -9.16 -3.11
C ILE A 96 -6.76 -10.12 -2.41
N GLY A 97 -7.89 -9.63 -1.90
CA GLY A 97 -8.93 -10.50 -1.33
C GLY A 97 -9.50 -11.53 -2.31
N PHE A 98 -9.43 -11.25 -3.62
CA PHE A 98 -9.78 -12.22 -4.67
C PHE A 98 -8.66 -13.26 -4.85
N PHE A 99 -7.41 -12.84 -5.01
CA PHE A 99 -6.26 -13.75 -5.18
C PHE A 99 -5.94 -14.61 -3.95
N ASP A 100 -6.08 -14.06 -2.74
CA ASP A 100 -5.88 -14.80 -1.48
C ASP A 100 -6.94 -15.89 -1.30
N ARG A 101 -8.13 -15.71 -1.87
CA ARG A 101 -9.19 -16.72 -1.84
C ARG A 101 -8.80 -17.94 -2.67
N ASP A 102 -8.13 -17.74 -3.80
CA ASP A 102 -7.67 -18.83 -4.68
C ASP A 102 -6.49 -19.61 -4.09
N ARG A 103 -5.55 -18.93 -3.40
CA ARG A 103 -4.48 -19.61 -2.65
C ARG A 103 -5.04 -20.46 -1.51
N LYS A 104 -5.91 -19.89 -0.66
CA LYS A 104 -6.58 -20.64 0.43
C LYS A 104 -7.51 -21.74 -0.08
N ALA A 105 -8.00 -21.65 -1.32
CA ALA A 105 -8.80 -22.69 -1.93
C ALA A 105 -7.97 -23.86 -2.49
N THR A 106 -6.65 -23.72 -2.57
CA THR A 106 -5.73 -24.76 -3.07
C THR A 106 -4.86 -25.35 -1.94
N GLU A 107 -4.72 -24.61 -0.84
CA GLU A 107 -3.90 -24.95 0.33
C GLU A 107 -4.78 -25.09 1.59
N LYS A 108 -4.43 -26.02 2.48
CA LYS A 108 -5.02 -26.21 3.81
C LYS A 108 -3.93 -26.08 4.87
N GLU A 109 -4.29 -25.64 6.07
CA GLU A 109 -3.35 -25.61 7.20
C GLU A 109 -3.20 -27.01 7.80
N CYS A 110 -1.97 -27.46 8.03
CA CYS A 110 -1.70 -28.69 8.76
C CYS A 110 -2.03 -28.51 10.26
N PRO A 111 -2.80 -29.42 10.89
CA PRO A 111 -3.21 -29.26 12.30
C PRO A 111 -2.03 -29.31 13.29
N GLU A 112 -0.96 -30.02 12.95
CA GLU A 112 0.17 -30.24 13.86
C GLU A 112 1.21 -29.11 13.82
N CYS A 113 1.54 -28.62 12.62
CA CYS A 113 2.65 -27.70 12.40
C CYS A 113 2.24 -26.35 11.80
N LEU A 114 0.95 -26.14 11.53
CA LEU A 114 0.37 -24.88 11.02
C LEU A 114 0.98 -24.35 9.71
N SER A 115 1.71 -25.19 8.98
CA SER A 115 2.22 -24.87 7.65
C SER A 115 1.15 -25.05 6.58
N ASP A 116 1.15 -24.18 5.57
CA ASP A 116 0.30 -24.30 4.37
C ASP A 116 0.76 -25.47 3.49
N ILE A 117 -0.17 -26.38 3.18
CA ILE A 117 0.07 -27.58 2.37
C ILE A 117 -1.05 -27.76 1.34
N PRO A 118 -0.81 -28.41 0.18
CA PRO A 118 -1.85 -28.61 -0.82
C PRO A 118 -2.99 -29.48 -0.28
N ILE A 119 -4.23 -29.20 -0.69
CA ILE A 119 -5.44 -29.86 -0.16
C ILE A 119 -5.40 -31.39 -0.32
N GLU A 120 -4.83 -31.87 -1.42
CA GLU A 120 -4.72 -33.31 -1.74
C GLU A 120 -3.55 -34.01 -1.04
N ALA A 121 -2.72 -33.29 -0.28
CA ALA A 121 -1.60 -33.89 0.45
C ALA A 121 -2.10 -34.92 1.47
N ARG A 122 -1.59 -36.16 1.32
CA ARG A 122 -1.76 -37.27 2.28
C ARG A 122 -0.71 -37.26 3.39
N ARG A 123 0.39 -36.53 3.18
CA ARG A 123 1.50 -36.41 4.13
C ARG A 123 2.03 -34.98 4.09
N CYS A 124 2.27 -34.39 5.25
CA CYS A 124 2.80 -33.04 5.34
C CYS A 124 4.27 -32.98 4.88
N ALA A 125 4.62 -31.99 4.06
CA ALA A 125 5.99 -31.80 3.57
C ALA A 125 6.96 -31.25 4.64
N PHE A 126 6.44 -30.57 5.66
CA PHE A 126 7.25 -29.90 6.69
C PHE A 126 7.49 -30.79 7.90
N CYS A 127 6.43 -31.38 8.47
CA CYS A 127 6.52 -32.19 9.68
C CYS A 127 6.38 -33.71 9.45
N THR A 128 6.17 -34.14 8.20
CA THR A 128 6.06 -35.56 7.80
C THR A 128 4.88 -36.34 8.40
N VAL A 129 3.95 -35.68 9.12
CA VAL A 129 2.75 -36.32 9.67
C VAL A 129 1.85 -36.85 8.55
N GLU A 130 1.24 -38.02 8.78
CA GLU A 130 0.23 -38.57 7.90
C GLU A 130 -1.11 -37.87 8.17
N LEU A 131 -1.66 -37.27 7.12
CA LEU A 131 -2.95 -36.60 7.17
C LEU A 131 -3.98 -37.64 6.72
N SER A 132 -4.54 -38.36 7.68
CA SER A 132 -5.71 -39.21 7.44
C SER A 132 -6.82 -38.35 6.82
N ARG A 133 -7.68 -38.94 5.97
CA ARG A 133 -8.78 -38.23 5.26
C ARG A 133 -9.90 -37.75 6.22
N VAL A 134 -9.55 -37.18 7.36
CA VAL A 134 -10.47 -36.57 8.29
C VAL A 134 -10.73 -35.17 7.77
N ALA A 135 -11.99 -34.89 7.48
CA ALA A 135 -12.46 -33.60 7.04
C ALA A 135 -11.97 -32.50 7.99
N VAL A 136 -11.70 -31.32 7.42
CA VAL A 136 -11.19 -30.09 8.05
C VAL A 136 -12.10 -29.53 9.18
N GLY A 137 -13.05 -30.30 9.70
CA GLY A 137 -14.05 -29.87 10.68
C GLY A 137 -13.79 -30.25 12.14
N ASP A 138 -12.97 -31.27 12.43
CA ASP A 138 -12.84 -31.77 13.80
C ASP A 138 -11.66 -31.12 14.54
N ARG A 139 -11.85 -29.87 14.95
CA ARG A 139 -11.08 -29.32 16.08
C ARG A 139 -11.75 -29.83 17.37
N PRO A 140 -11.09 -30.65 18.20
CA PRO A 140 -11.60 -30.90 19.54
C PRO A 140 -11.52 -29.58 20.35
N PRO A 141 -12.59 -29.19 21.07
CA PRO A 141 -12.47 -28.07 22.01
C PRO A 141 -11.45 -28.42 23.08
N ALA A 142 -10.63 -27.41 23.42
CA ALA A 142 -9.68 -27.45 24.53
C ALA A 142 -10.36 -27.76 25.87
#